data_AF-A0A917SDV1-F1
#
_entry.id   AF-A0A917SDV1-F1
#
_cell.length_a   1.000
_cell.length_b   1.000
_cell.length_c   1.000
_cell.angle_alpha   90.00
_cell.angle_beta   90.00
_cell.angle_gamma   90.00
#
_symmetry.space_group_name_H-M   'P 1'
#
loop_
_entity.id
_entity.type
_entity.pdbx_description
1 polymer ?
#
loop_
_entity_poly.entity_id
_entity_poly.type
_entity_poly.pdbx_seq_one_letter_code
_entity_poly.pdbx_strand_id
1 'polypeptide(L)'
;MDERWEERLPESVLDHHRTTYDLIIVGGGIVGASAALEAVRRGASVALVDAGLDGRASPAGAGIISPVALDRHEDRPEWTSVITRCVGHYRQLLADVDELDPDNAGSATFREVGELVVARDDPAELATLGAISARLSTDVGRRAHGVSEPPVELAGTDLHAYWPELRGDLRAIFIKDVGRVDGGRLTERLLAAASRLGCQSSGSPAFRIIPGWASLDPAADRPIVQVGSERLSAPAVLLATGAWAGSALDAMGLDGQIRPVRGQIVHLRLPGAAAGGRPVVNTLGAGYLLGFDDRIVVGATHEDAGFDASVTAEGQHRVLAAALDLAPGLGTATLLQTRVGLRPVSRDGLPSVGAVAAGIHVATGLGAMINKYHVSPTLQQTTDTDPEAMLTSGKVAMRYCGSWEPEEIAAVPYGKANIDIAPLPTGPAGNRDFYSNGLANVIAAKTKHPQQAWEFVQFLGSKRAAEIQATTGTVIPAYKGEATAYTKAMPEYDMKVFVDQLQYAEPFPSSLQTATWRDYATQQFANAWTGKSTVADVAHEVAARMNKDLAAEKP
;
A
#
# COMPACT_ATOMS: atom_id res chain seq x y z
N MET A 1 -20.86 -53.47 -21.38
CA MET A 1 -21.58 -53.37 -20.09
C MET A 1 -20.61 -52.65 -19.17
N ASP A 2 -20.39 -51.37 -19.46
CA ASP A 2 -19.39 -50.50 -18.83
C ASP A 2 -20.11 -49.25 -18.34
N GLU A 3 -20.97 -49.40 -17.35
CA GLU A 3 -21.53 -48.27 -16.61
C GLU A 3 -20.83 -48.22 -15.26
N ARG A 4 -20.11 -47.12 -15.04
CA ARG A 4 -19.32 -46.87 -13.84
C ARG A 4 -20.26 -46.84 -12.63
N TRP A 5 -19.97 -47.68 -11.65
CA TRP A 5 -20.70 -47.81 -10.39
C TRP A 5 -20.82 -46.49 -9.59
N GLU A 6 -20.01 -45.49 -9.93
CA GLU A 6 -19.97 -44.15 -9.33
C GLU A 6 -21.23 -43.30 -9.61
N GLU A 7 -21.97 -43.57 -10.69
CA GLU A 7 -23.16 -42.78 -11.08
C GLU A 7 -24.44 -43.17 -10.31
N ARG A 8 -24.39 -44.16 -9.40
CA ARG A 8 -25.55 -44.68 -8.66
C ARG A 8 -25.65 -44.26 -7.20
N LEU A 9 -24.73 -43.43 -6.71
CA LEU A 9 -24.84 -42.86 -5.37
C LEU A 9 -25.73 -41.61 -5.43
N PRO A 10 -26.83 -41.53 -4.66
CA PRO A 10 -27.57 -40.28 -4.54
C PRO A 10 -26.63 -39.21 -3.96
N GLU A 11 -26.74 -37.95 -4.42
CA GLU A 11 -25.93 -36.80 -3.93
C GLU A 11 -25.85 -36.76 -2.40
N SER A 12 -26.91 -37.21 -1.72
CA SER A 12 -26.99 -37.30 -0.27
C SER A 12 -25.91 -38.16 0.40
N VAL A 13 -25.29 -39.13 -0.30
CA VAL A 13 -24.22 -39.99 0.25
C VAL A 13 -22.83 -39.36 0.12
N LEU A 14 -22.64 -38.41 -0.80
CA LEU A 14 -21.40 -37.63 -0.94
C LEU A 14 -21.34 -36.39 -0.02
N ASP A 15 -22.47 -36.02 0.61
CA ASP A 15 -22.63 -34.76 1.35
C ASP A 15 -22.50 -34.90 2.88
N HIS A 16 -22.11 -36.08 3.40
CA HIS A 16 -22.11 -36.41 4.85
C HIS A 16 -21.08 -35.64 5.72
N HIS A 17 -20.32 -34.70 5.16
CA HIS A 17 -19.33 -33.89 5.90
C HIS A 17 -19.41 -32.38 5.61
N ARG A 18 -20.48 -31.90 4.96
CA ARG A 18 -20.63 -30.49 4.63
C ARG A 18 -21.36 -29.74 5.74
N THR A 19 -20.65 -28.82 6.41
CA THR A 19 -21.25 -27.91 7.39
C THR A 19 -21.56 -26.57 6.74
N THR A 20 -22.77 -26.05 6.93
CA THR A 20 -23.23 -24.79 6.31
C THR A 20 -23.23 -23.64 7.30
N TYR A 21 -22.77 -22.47 6.84
CA TYR A 21 -22.75 -21.20 7.57
C TYR A 21 -23.30 -20.08 6.69
N ASP A 22 -23.69 -18.95 7.28
CA ASP A 22 -24.03 -17.72 6.54
C ASP A 22 -22.76 -17.00 6.07
N LEU A 23 -21.70 -17.06 6.87
CA LEU A 23 -20.41 -16.45 6.56
C LEU A 23 -19.26 -17.36 7.04
N ILE A 24 -18.27 -17.58 6.18
CA ILE A 24 -16.97 -18.13 6.58
C ILE A 24 -15.93 -17.00 6.56
N ILE A 25 -15.20 -16.81 7.65
CA ILE A 25 -14.10 -15.85 7.75
C ILE A 25 -12.80 -16.65 7.79
N VAL A 26 -11.86 -16.31 6.91
CA VAL A 26 -10.51 -16.90 6.91
C VAL A 26 -9.53 -15.86 7.43
N GLY A 27 -8.91 -16.13 8.57
CA GLY A 27 -8.02 -15.23 9.30
C GLY A 27 -8.69 -14.65 10.56
N GLY A 28 -8.12 -14.97 11.71
CA GLY A 28 -8.56 -14.59 13.06
C GLY A 28 -7.78 -13.44 13.69
N GLY A 29 -7.12 -12.61 12.88
CA GLY A 29 -6.57 -11.33 13.34
C GLY A 29 -7.67 -10.32 13.69
N ILE A 30 -7.27 -9.12 14.11
CA ILE A 30 -8.19 -8.05 14.56
C ILE A 30 -9.32 -7.73 13.56
N VAL A 31 -9.05 -7.83 12.25
CA VAL A 31 -10.04 -7.61 11.18
C VAL A 31 -11.09 -8.72 11.17
N GLY A 32 -10.64 -9.98 11.16
CA GLY A 32 -11.55 -11.13 11.17
C GLY A 32 -12.33 -11.26 12.47
N ALA A 33 -11.71 -10.95 13.61
CA ALA A 33 -12.37 -10.93 14.91
C ALA A 33 -13.46 -9.84 14.99
N SER A 34 -13.18 -8.63 14.49
CA SER A 34 -14.17 -7.55 14.39
C SER A 34 -15.34 -7.95 13.48
N ALA A 35 -15.04 -8.53 12.31
CA ALA A 35 -16.05 -8.97 11.36
C ALA A 35 -16.91 -10.12 11.93
N ALA A 36 -16.31 -11.05 12.67
CA ALA A 36 -17.03 -12.14 13.33
C ALA A 36 -18.03 -11.60 14.37
N LEU A 37 -17.58 -10.71 15.27
CA LEU A 37 -18.44 -10.12 16.28
C LEU A 37 -19.64 -9.39 15.64
N GLU A 38 -19.39 -8.58 14.62
CA GLU A 38 -20.45 -7.82 13.94
C GLU A 38 -21.42 -8.74 13.17
N ALA A 39 -20.91 -9.78 12.50
CA ALA A 39 -21.76 -10.74 11.79
C ALA A 39 -22.67 -11.52 12.76
N VAL A 40 -22.12 -11.98 13.90
CA VAL A 40 -22.90 -12.67 14.94
C VAL A 40 -23.93 -11.72 15.57
N ARG A 41 -23.58 -10.45 15.81
CA ARG A 41 -24.54 -9.42 16.27
C ARG A 41 -25.72 -9.24 15.33
N ARG A 42 -25.52 -9.45 14.03
CA ARG A 42 -26.57 -9.39 13.00
C ARG A 42 -27.33 -10.70 12.84
N GLY A 43 -27.04 -11.71 13.66
CA GLY A 43 -27.72 -13.01 13.65
C GLY A 43 -27.19 -14.00 12.61
N ALA A 44 -26.04 -13.73 11.99
CA ALA A 44 -25.42 -14.66 11.05
C ALA A 44 -24.74 -15.82 11.80
N SER A 45 -24.86 -17.03 11.26
CA SER A 45 -24.02 -18.17 11.64
C SER A 45 -22.63 -18.04 11.01
N VAL A 46 -21.59 -18.02 11.83
CA VAL A 46 -20.22 -17.72 11.38
C VAL A 46 -19.25 -18.86 11.71
N ALA A 47 -18.47 -19.29 10.72
CA ALA A 47 -17.25 -20.06 10.94
C ALA A 47 -16.03 -19.17 10.74
N LEU A 48 -15.14 -19.10 11.72
CA LEU A 48 -13.86 -18.43 11.60
C LEU A 48 -12.74 -19.46 11.57
N VAL A 49 -11.97 -19.48 10.50
CA VAL A 49 -10.84 -20.38 10.31
C VAL A 49 -9.54 -19.59 10.49
N ASP A 50 -8.66 -20.03 11.39
CA ASP A 50 -7.34 -19.40 11.57
C ASP A 50 -6.23 -20.46 11.66
N ALA A 51 -5.19 -20.29 10.86
CA ALA A 51 -4.07 -21.22 10.80
C ALA A 51 -3.00 -20.98 11.88
N GLY A 52 -3.13 -19.92 12.68
CA GLY A 52 -2.18 -19.62 13.76
C GLY A 52 -0.78 -19.23 13.28
N LEU A 53 -0.65 -18.69 12.06
CA LEU A 53 0.66 -18.45 11.44
C LEU A 53 1.56 -17.53 12.26
N ASP A 54 2.86 -17.79 12.19
CA ASP A 54 3.88 -16.92 12.76
C ASP A 54 3.92 -15.58 12.03
N GLY A 55 4.23 -14.50 12.76
CA GLY A 55 4.27 -13.16 12.20
C GLY A 55 2.91 -12.48 12.03
N ARG A 56 1.82 -13.00 12.63
CA ARG A 56 0.53 -12.29 12.68
C ARG A 56 0.70 -10.85 13.18
N ALA A 57 0.17 -9.89 12.43
CA ALA A 57 0.34 -8.47 12.74
C ALA A 57 -0.36 -8.03 14.03
N SER A 58 -1.58 -8.52 14.29
CA SER A 58 -2.42 -8.07 15.42
C SER A 58 -1.75 -8.19 16.80
N PRO A 59 -1.14 -9.33 17.20
CA PRO A 59 -0.44 -9.44 18.48
C PRO A 59 0.90 -8.67 18.54
N ALA A 60 1.48 -8.33 17.40
CA ALA A 60 2.72 -7.58 17.29
C ALA A 60 2.52 -6.07 17.06
N GLY A 61 1.29 -5.62 16.86
CA GLY A 61 0.96 -4.21 16.71
C GLY A 61 1.21 -3.45 18.02
N ALA A 62 1.76 -2.25 17.91
CA ALA A 62 1.93 -1.36 19.06
C ALA A 62 0.60 -1.00 19.72
N GLY A 63 -0.41 -0.70 18.89
CA GLY A 63 -1.77 -0.40 19.34
C GLY A 63 -2.03 1.08 19.66
N ILE A 64 -1.41 1.98 18.88
CA ILE A 64 -1.68 3.43 18.93
C ILE A 64 -2.97 3.73 18.17
N ILE A 65 -3.90 4.45 18.82
CA ILE A 65 -5.16 4.93 18.24
C ILE A 65 -5.09 6.46 18.21
N SER A 66 -4.43 7.00 17.18
CA SER A 66 -4.20 8.43 17.03
C SER A 66 -4.82 8.97 15.74
N PRO A 67 -5.60 10.05 15.79
CA PRO A 67 -6.12 10.67 14.58
C PRO A 67 -5.05 11.40 13.76
N VAL A 68 -3.90 11.72 14.35
CA VAL A 68 -2.81 12.44 13.66
C VAL A 68 -1.79 11.45 13.09
N ALA A 69 -1.36 10.46 13.85
CA ALA A 69 -0.45 9.44 13.33
C ALA A 69 -1.09 8.55 12.25
N LEU A 70 -2.43 8.44 12.24
CA LEU A 70 -3.18 7.73 11.21
C LEU A 70 -3.62 8.63 10.03
N ASP A 71 -3.59 9.95 10.22
CA ASP A 71 -3.77 10.94 9.15
C ASP A 71 -2.44 11.16 8.43
N ARG A 72 -2.28 10.51 7.29
CA ARG A 72 -1.00 10.39 6.57
C ARG A 72 -0.51 11.68 5.89
N HIS A 73 -1.10 12.85 6.21
CA HIS A 73 -0.83 14.13 5.54
C HIS A 73 -1.02 14.07 4.01
N GLU A 74 -1.96 13.23 3.53
CA GLU A 74 -2.13 12.93 2.10
C GLU A 74 -3.16 13.84 1.39
N ASP A 75 -3.67 14.90 2.04
CA ASP A 75 -4.79 15.71 1.55
C ASP A 75 -5.99 14.87 1.06
N ARG A 76 -6.32 13.81 1.81
CA ARG A 76 -7.43 12.88 1.52
C ARG A 76 -8.55 13.02 2.54
N PRO A 77 -9.48 13.98 2.39
CA PRO A 77 -10.54 14.22 3.36
C PRO A 77 -11.46 13.00 3.58
N GLU A 78 -11.66 12.18 2.54
CA GLU A 78 -12.38 10.91 2.60
C GLU A 78 -11.72 9.92 3.58
N TRP A 79 -10.40 9.75 3.47
CA TRP A 79 -9.63 8.86 4.34
C TRP A 79 -9.58 9.40 5.77
N THR A 80 -9.30 10.69 5.93
CA THR A 80 -9.31 11.35 7.23
C THR A 80 -10.69 11.20 7.89
N SER A 81 -11.79 11.31 7.14
CA SER A 81 -13.16 11.08 7.64
C SER A 81 -13.39 9.64 8.12
N VAL A 82 -12.86 8.64 7.40
CA VAL A 82 -12.94 7.23 7.82
C VAL A 82 -12.15 7.02 9.11
N ILE A 83 -10.89 7.47 9.16
CA ILE A 83 -10.04 7.35 10.35
C ILE A 83 -10.66 8.02 11.56
N THR A 84 -11.17 9.25 11.42
CA THR A 84 -11.84 9.98 12.50
C THR A 84 -13.04 9.20 13.04
N ARG A 85 -13.86 8.61 12.17
CA ARG A 85 -14.97 7.74 12.58
C ARG A 85 -14.49 6.47 13.28
N CYS A 86 -13.44 5.82 12.78
CA CYS A 86 -12.86 4.64 13.41
C CYS A 86 -12.31 4.95 14.79
N VAL A 87 -11.51 6.01 14.95
CA VAL A 87 -10.96 6.46 16.24
C VAL A 87 -12.10 6.76 17.22
N GLY A 88 -13.11 7.53 16.79
CA GLY A 88 -14.28 7.85 17.62
C GLY A 88 -15.11 6.62 18.04
N HIS A 89 -15.07 5.52 17.27
CA HIS A 89 -15.81 4.30 17.56
C HIS A 89 -15.18 3.43 18.67
N TYR A 90 -13.87 3.54 18.92
CA TYR A 90 -13.17 2.66 19.88
C TYR A 90 -13.80 2.69 21.28
N ARG A 91 -14.19 3.86 21.79
CA ARG A 91 -14.83 3.96 23.13
C ARG A 91 -16.09 3.09 23.21
N GLN A 92 -16.97 3.19 22.23
CA GLN A 92 -18.21 2.42 22.18
C GLN A 92 -17.94 0.94 21.96
N LEU A 93 -17.05 0.60 21.01
CA LEU A 93 -16.68 -0.78 20.74
C LEU A 93 -16.20 -1.51 21.99
N LEU A 94 -15.31 -0.87 22.76
CA LEU A 94 -14.76 -1.46 23.98
C LEU A 94 -15.82 -1.57 25.08
N ALA A 95 -16.71 -0.59 25.21
CA ALA A 95 -17.84 -0.66 26.14
C ALA A 95 -18.77 -1.83 25.81
N ASP A 96 -19.15 -1.99 24.54
CA ASP A 96 -20.00 -3.11 24.11
C ASP A 96 -19.32 -4.47 24.35
N VAL A 97 -18.02 -4.56 24.11
CA VAL A 97 -17.24 -5.79 24.33
C VAL A 97 -17.14 -6.11 25.83
N ASP A 98 -17.00 -5.08 26.68
CA ASP A 98 -17.05 -5.19 28.14
C ASP A 98 -18.41 -5.63 28.66
N GLU A 99 -19.51 -5.17 28.06
CA GLU A 99 -20.86 -5.62 28.40
C GLU A 99 -21.10 -7.09 28.00
N LEU A 100 -20.61 -7.51 26.83
CA LEU A 100 -20.74 -8.89 26.35
C LEU A 100 -19.85 -9.89 27.11
N ASP A 101 -18.73 -9.43 27.66
CA ASP A 101 -17.79 -10.22 28.46
C ASP A 101 -17.38 -9.44 29.72
N PRO A 102 -18.26 -9.40 30.74
CA PRO A 102 -18.03 -8.62 31.95
C PRO A 102 -16.88 -9.17 32.80
N ASP A 103 -16.63 -10.49 32.75
CA ASP A 103 -15.59 -11.15 33.56
C ASP A 103 -14.17 -10.67 33.20
N ASN A 104 -13.96 -10.23 31.96
CA ASN A 104 -12.66 -9.71 31.50
C ASN A 104 -12.73 -8.24 31.06
N ALA A 105 -13.70 -7.47 31.55
CA ALA A 105 -13.86 -6.06 31.24
C ALA A 105 -12.55 -5.27 31.44
N GLY A 106 -12.22 -4.39 30.48
CA GLY A 106 -10.98 -3.60 30.50
C GLY A 106 -9.68 -4.36 30.21
N SER A 107 -9.70 -5.69 30.04
CA SER A 107 -8.49 -6.49 29.80
C SER A 107 -7.81 -6.21 28.46
N ALA A 108 -8.52 -5.63 27.48
CA ALA A 108 -7.93 -5.10 26.24
C ALA A 108 -6.91 -3.96 26.50
N THR A 109 -6.90 -3.41 27.72
CA THR A 109 -6.04 -2.28 28.11
C THR A 109 -6.21 -1.09 27.19
N PHE A 110 -7.44 -0.77 26.78
CA PHE A 110 -7.72 0.50 26.12
C PHE A 110 -7.70 1.64 27.15
N ARG A 111 -6.98 2.73 26.87
CA ARG A 111 -7.07 4.00 27.62
C ARG A 111 -6.72 5.15 26.69
N GLU A 112 -7.32 6.29 26.98
CA GLU A 112 -6.99 7.56 26.36
C GLU A 112 -5.92 8.23 27.21
N VAL A 113 -4.71 8.24 26.68
CA VAL A 113 -3.51 8.72 27.36
C VAL A 113 -2.98 10.02 26.72
N GLY A 114 -3.58 10.43 25.60
CA GLY A 114 -3.07 11.50 24.78
C GLY A 114 -1.80 11.12 24.02
N GLU A 115 -1.29 12.07 23.24
CA GLU A 115 -0.10 11.92 22.41
C GLU A 115 0.78 13.15 22.50
N LEU A 116 2.09 12.92 22.50
CA LEU A 116 3.13 13.90 22.25
C LEU A 116 3.66 13.65 20.83
N VAL A 117 3.36 14.54 19.90
CA VAL A 117 4.08 14.59 18.63
C VAL A 117 5.32 15.44 18.88
N VAL A 118 6.50 14.86 18.67
CA VAL A 118 7.78 15.50 19.04
C VAL A 118 8.62 15.83 17.81
N ALA A 119 9.28 16.98 17.88
CA ALA A 119 10.26 17.46 16.93
C ALA A 119 11.57 17.76 17.65
N ARG A 120 12.68 17.48 16.98
CA ARG A 120 14.02 17.92 17.39
C ARG A 120 14.19 19.41 17.13
N ASP A 121 15.30 19.96 17.61
CA ASP A 121 15.80 21.28 17.19
C ASP A 121 16.35 21.23 15.75
N ASP A 122 15.49 20.79 14.83
CA ASP A 122 15.71 20.75 13.40
C ASP A 122 14.65 21.65 12.72
N PRO A 123 15.05 22.58 11.84
CA PRO A 123 14.10 23.51 11.22
C PRO A 123 12.95 22.85 10.45
N ALA A 124 13.20 21.70 9.79
CA ALA A 124 12.16 21.02 9.02
C ALA A 124 11.17 20.32 9.96
N GLU A 125 11.67 19.61 10.99
CA GLU A 125 10.83 18.99 12.01
C GLU A 125 9.97 20.04 12.74
N LEU A 126 10.56 21.16 13.15
CA LEU A 126 9.82 22.24 13.83
C LEU A 126 8.76 22.86 12.92
N ALA A 127 9.04 23.03 11.63
CA ALA A 127 8.07 23.53 10.66
C ALA A 127 6.88 22.57 10.50
N THR A 128 7.14 21.26 10.40
CA THR A 128 6.09 20.25 10.33
C THR A 128 5.26 20.21 11.62
N LEU A 129 5.91 20.23 12.79
CA LEU A 129 5.22 20.28 14.08
C LEU A 129 4.31 21.52 14.17
N GLY A 130 4.82 22.68 13.76
CA GLY A 130 4.07 23.93 13.70
C GLY A 130 2.86 23.86 12.77
N ALA A 131 3.00 23.22 11.59
CA ALA A 131 1.89 23.04 10.66
C ALA A 131 0.78 22.15 11.24
N ILE A 132 1.13 21.06 11.94
CA ILE A 132 0.17 20.21 12.64
C ILE A 132 -0.53 21.01 13.75
N SER A 133 0.24 21.75 14.55
CA SER A 133 -0.29 22.61 15.62
C SER A 133 -1.29 23.64 15.08
N ALA A 134 -0.92 24.35 14.02
CA ALA A 134 -1.76 25.37 13.40
C ALA A 134 -3.05 24.78 12.83
N ARG A 135 -2.98 23.63 12.16
CA ARG A 135 -4.15 22.91 11.63
C ARG A 135 -5.13 22.56 12.74
N LEU A 136 -4.65 21.94 13.81
CA LEU A 136 -5.45 21.50 14.96
C LEU A 136 -5.84 22.65 15.91
N SER A 137 -5.30 23.85 15.71
CA SER A 137 -5.74 25.06 16.41
C SER A 137 -7.04 25.62 15.81
N THR A 138 -7.40 25.23 14.58
CA THR A 138 -8.67 25.62 13.95
C THR A 138 -9.81 24.64 14.29
N ASP A 139 -11.03 25.15 14.38
CA ASP A 139 -12.24 24.32 14.54
C ASP A 139 -12.44 23.30 13.41
N VAL A 140 -12.10 23.69 12.18
CA VAL A 140 -12.23 22.83 11.00
C VAL A 140 -11.23 21.68 11.07
N GLY A 141 -9.96 21.97 11.35
CA GLY A 141 -8.93 20.95 11.49
C GLY A 141 -9.24 19.99 12.65
N ARG A 142 -9.66 20.51 13.81
CA ARG A 142 -10.08 19.66 14.94
C ARG A 142 -11.18 18.69 14.59
N ARG A 143 -12.27 19.18 14.00
CA ARG A 143 -13.39 18.31 13.60
C ARG A 143 -12.97 17.29 12.54
N ALA A 144 -12.13 17.67 11.60
CA ALA A 144 -11.62 16.75 10.58
C ALA A 144 -10.85 15.58 11.19
N HIS A 145 -10.09 15.82 12.27
CA HIS A 145 -9.28 14.82 12.97
C HIS A 145 -9.93 14.26 14.25
N GLY A 146 -11.19 14.58 14.57
CA GLY A 146 -11.83 14.10 15.80
C GLY A 146 -11.13 14.56 17.09
N VAL A 147 -10.43 15.69 17.06
CA VAL A 147 -9.76 16.28 18.20
C VAL A 147 -10.71 17.26 18.91
N SER A 148 -10.86 17.13 20.22
CA SER A 148 -11.82 17.90 21.02
C SER A 148 -11.28 19.27 21.44
N GLU A 149 -9.97 19.38 21.70
CA GLU A 149 -9.32 20.57 22.25
C GLU A 149 -8.09 20.96 21.41
N PRO A 150 -7.72 22.26 21.34
CA PRO A 150 -6.48 22.68 20.68
C PRO A 150 -5.26 21.97 21.28
N PRO A 151 -4.23 21.67 20.46
CA PRO A 151 -2.99 21.09 20.96
C PRO A 151 -2.28 22.04 21.93
N VAL A 152 -1.60 21.48 22.93
CA VAL A 152 -0.78 22.25 23.89
C VAL A 152 0.68 22.12 23.51
N GLU A 153 1.36 23.23 23.25
CA GLU A 153 2.80 23.20 23.02
C GLU A 153 3.57 22.94 24.32
N LEU A 154 4.55 22.04 24.26
CA LEU A 154 5.38 21.64 25.40
C LEU A 154 6.86 21.66 25.04
N ALA A 155 7.69 21.97 26.03
CA ALA A 155 9.15 21.93 25.96
C ALA A 155 9.75 21.78 27.35
N GLY A 156 11.02 21.38 27.44
CA GLY A 156 11.78 21.37 28.70
C GLY A 156 11.06 20.65 29.84
N THR A 157 10.90 21.34 30.98
CA THR A 157 10.28 20.79 32.19
C THR A 157 8.84 20.33 32.00
N ASP A 158 8.06 21.02 31.16
CA ASP A 158 6.65 20.69 30.95
C ASP A 158 6.51 19.40 30.12
N LEU A 159 7.40 19.18 29.16
CA LEU A 159 7.48 17.91 28.42
C LEU A 159 7.95 16.77 29.35
N HIS A 160 8.97 17.02 30.18
CA HIS A 160 9.50 16.03 31.12
C HIS A 160 8.53 15.67 32.25
N ALA A 161 7.54 16.52 32.55
CA ALA A 161 6.46 16.16 33.45
C ALA A 161 5.62 14.97 32.94
N TYR A 162 5.51 14.81 31.62
CA TYR A 162 4.86 13.64 31.00
C TYR A 162 5.82 12.47 30.78
N TRP A 163 7.04 12.77 30.35
CA TRP A 163 8.06 11.78 29.99
C TRP A 163 9.46 12.20 30.44
N PRO A 164 9.90 11.84 31.66
CA PRO A 164 11.21 12.22 32.20
C PRO A 164 12.40 11.66 31.43
N GLU A 165 12.21 10.55 30.69
CA GLU A 165 13.30 9.84 30.02
C GLU A 165 13.64 10.41 28.63
N LEU A 166 12.79 11.30 28.10
CA LEU A 166 13.02 11.98 26.83
C LEU A 166 14.25 12.90 26.91
N ARG A 167 14.95 13.05 25.78
CA ARG A 167 15.99 14.08 25.64
C ARG A 167 15.40 15.50 25.81
N GLY A 168 16.22 16.44 26.30
CA GLY A 168 15.75 17.76 26.77
C GLY A 168 15.56 18.84 25.69
N ASP A 169 16.06 18.62 24.48
CA ASP A 169 16.01 19.53 23.33
C ASP A 169 14.75 19.34 22.46
N LEU A 170 13.83 18.46 22.83
CA LEU A 170 12.59 18.26 22.07
C LEU A 170 11.59 19.40 22.28
N ARG A 171 10.90 19.72 21.19
CA ARG A 171 9.63 20.44 21.19
C ARG A 171 8.50 19.45 20.94
N ALA A 172 7.36 19.67 21.56
CA ALA A 172 6.21 18.78 21.38
C ALA A 172 4.90 19.56 21.28
N ILE A 173 3.91 18.92 20.67
CA ILE A 173 2.51 19.24 20.89
C ILE A 173 1.82 18.07 21.58
N PHE A 174 0.99 18.37 22.58
CA PHE A 174 0.14 17.40 23.25
C PHE A 174 -1.27 17.41 22.66
N ILE A 175 -1.76 16.23 22.27
CA ILE A 175 -3.11 16.01 21.74
C ILE A 175 -3.84 15.05 22.69
N LYS A 176 -4.98 15.49 23.22
CA LYS A 176 -5.73 14.77 24.26
C LYS A 176 -6.43 13.50 23.76
N ASP A 177 -7.10 13.57 22.61
CA ASP A 177 -7.99 12.52 22.09
C ASP A 177 -7.24 11.37 21.40
N VAL A 178 -6.19 10.86 22.05
CA VAL A 178 -5.40 9.74 21.56
C VAL A 178 -5.45 8.59 22.55
N GLY A 179 -5.78 7.43 22.01
CA GLY A 179 -5.87 6.18 22.75
C GLY A 179 -4.72 5.23 22.47
N ARG A 180 -4.61 4.22 23.32
CA ARG A 180 -3.80 3.04 23.08
C ARG A 180 -4.48 1.78 23.60
N VAL A 181 -4.29 0.66 22.92
CA VAL A 181 -4.90 -0.65 23.21
C VAL A 181 -3.90 -1.77 22.94
N ASP A 182 -3.97 -2.89 23.66
CA ASP A 182 -3.17 -4.07 23.29
C ASP A 182 -3.90 -4.83 22.18
N GLY A 183 -3.34 -4.83 20.97
CA GLY A 183 -3.99 -5.41 19.78
C GLY A 183 -4.25 -6.91 19.88
N GLY A 184 -3.39 -7.66 20.58
CA GLY A 184 -3.58 -9.08 20.84
C GLY A 184 -4.77 -9.30 21.78
N ARG A 185 -4.77 -8.61 22.92
CA ARG A 185 -5.86 -8.71 23.90
C ARG A 185 -7.20 -8.22 23.35
N LEU A 186 -7.22 -7.15 22.55
CA LEU A 186 -8.44 -6.71 21.88
C LEU A 186 -8.98 -7.78 20.91
N THR A 187 -8.09 -8.43 20.15
CA THR A 187 -8.48 -9.52 19.24
C THR A 187 -9.12 -10.68 20.00
N GLU A 188 -8.49 -11.12 21.10
CA GLU A 188 -9.02 -12.16 21.99
C GLU A 188 -10.40 -11.78 22.54
N ARG A 189 -10.55 -10.52 22.96
CA ARG A 189 -11.79 -9.98 23.51
C ARG A 189 -12.93 -9.94 22.49
N LEU A 190 -12.65 -9.55 21.26
CA LEU A 190 -13.63 -9.57 20.17
C LEU A 190 -14.11 -11.00 19.87
N LEU A 191 -13.19 -11.97 19.83
CA LEU A 191 -13.54 -13.39 19.61
C LEU A 191 -14.34 -13.97 20.77
N ALA A 192 -14.00 -13.62 22.02
CA ALA A 192 -14.73 -14.05 23.21
C ALA A 192 -16.15 -13.46 23.23
N ALA A 193 -16.31 -12.18 22.89
CA ALA A 193 -17.61 -11.54 22.77
C ALA A 193 -18.46 -12.18 21.66
N ALA A 194 -17.88 -12.47 20.50
CA ALA A 194 -18.56 -13.18 19.41
C ALA A 194 -19.02 -14.58 19.85
N SER A 195 -18.18 -15.30 20.60
CA SER A 195 -18.49 -16.64 21.12
C SER A 195 -19.64 -16.61 22.13
N ARG A 196 -19.62 -15.68 23.09
CA ARG A 196 -20.70 -15.54 24.07
C ARG A 196 -22.04 -15.22 23.41
N LEU A 197 -22.02 -14.30 22.44
CA LEU A 197 -23.22 -13.93 21.69
C LEU A 197 -23.73 -15.09 20.84
N GLY A 198 -22.84 -15.82 20.17
CA GLY A 198 -23.19 -16.97 19.34
C GLY A 198 -23.71 -18.19 20.11
N CYS A 199 -23.41 -18.30 21.41
CA CYS A 199 -23.92 -19.34 22.30
C CYS A 199 -25.34 -19.05 22.84
N GLN A 200 -25.84 -17.81 22.74
CA GLN A 200 -27.18 -17.45 23.21
C GLN A 200 -28.30 -17.88 22.22
N SER A 201 -27.94 -18.25 20.99
CA SER A 201 -28.88 -18.74 19.97
C SER A 201 -29.15 -20.24 20.15
N SER A 202 -30.41 -20.63 20.40
CA SER A 202 -30.79 -22.04 20.59
C SER A 202 -30.70 -22.83 19.28
N GLY A 203 -29.72 -23.75 19.12
CA GLY A 203 -29.78 -24.79 18.08
C GLY A 203 -28.47 -25.39 17.54
N SER A 204 -27.35 -24.65 17.55
CA SER A 204 -25.96 -25.03 17.19
C SER A 204 -25.15 -23.73 17.18
N PRO A 205 -23.83 -23.71 17.42
CA PRO A 205 -23.15 -22.45 17.72
C PRO A 205 -23.23 -21.48 16.54
N ALA A 206 -23.83 -20.30 16.77
CA ALA A 206 -23.87 -19.21 15.79
C ALA A 206 -22.50 -18.54 15.60
N PHE A 207 -21.45 -19.04 16.27
CA PHE A 207 -20.05 -18.77 15.96
C PHE A 207 -19.17 -19.97 16.30
N ARG A 208 -18.36 -20.46 15.37
CA ARG A 208 -17.36 -21.52 15.59
C ARG A 208 -15.98 -21.07 15.12
N ILE A 209 -14.98 -21.20 15.99
CA ILE A 209 -13.57 -21.05 15.60
C ILE A 209 -13.02 -22.43 15.23
N ILE A 210 -12.38 -22.53 14.07
CA ILE A 210 -11.82 -23.76 13.53
C ILE A 210 -10.31 -23.52 13.32
N PRO A 211 -9.44 -24.13 14.12
CA PRO A 211 -8.00 -24.02 13.91
C PRO A 211 -7.60 -24.81 12.66
N GLY A 212 -6.84 -24.19 11.76
CA GLY A 212 -6.28 -24.88 10.61
C GLY A 212 -6.10 -24.01 9.37
N TRP A 213 -5.45 -24.60 8.37
CA TRP A 213 -5.32 -24.01 7.05
C TRP A 213 -6.62 -24.15 6.27
N ALA A 214 -7.05 -23.04 5.68
CA ALA A 214 -8.16 -23.00 4.74
C ALA A 214 -7.63 -23.02 3.31
N SER A 215 -8.30 -23.78 2.44
CA SER A 215 -8.18 -23.65 0.99
C SER A 215 -9.56 -23.46 0.39
N LEU A 216 -9.64 -22.73 -0.71
CA LEU A 216 -10.89 -22.54 -1.45
C LEU A 216 -10.91 -23.50 -2.64
N ASP A 217 -12.06 -24.16 -2.83
CA ASP A 217 -12.30 -25.05 -3.97
C ASP A 217 -12.63 -24.19 -5.22
N PRO A 218 -11.73 -24.11 -6.22
CA PRO A 218 -11.90 -23.23 -7.36
C PRO A 218 -12.96 -23.71 -8.37
N ALA A 219 -13.45 -24.95 -8.24
CA ALA A 219 -14.36 -25.58 -9.20
C ALA A 219 -15.83 -25.54 -8.76
N ALA A 220 -16.15 -24.98 -7.59
CA ALA A 220 -17.49 -24.99 -7.03
C ALA A 220 -18.31 -23.75 -7.45
N ASP A 221 -19.58 -23.96 -7.82
CA ASP A 221 -20.56 -22.88 -8.13
C ASP A 221 -20.83 -21.93 -6.96
N ARG A 222 -20.39 -22.30 -5.75
CA ARG A 222 -20.42 -21.49 -4.53
C ARG A 222 -19.10 -21.65 -3.78
N PRO A 223 -18.65 -20.63 -3.03
CA PRO A 223 -17.46 -20.75 -2.19
C PRO A 223 -17.54 -21.94 -1.24
N ILE A 224 -16.56 -22.84 -1.37
CA ILE A 224 -16.37 -23.98 -0.49
C ILE A 224 -14.98 -23.85 0.13
N VAL A 225 -14.93 -23.86 1.46
CA VAL A 225 -13.69 -23.76 2.23
C VAL A 225 -13.37 -25.13 2.82
N GLN A 226 -12.23 -25.69 2.42
CA GLN A 226 -11.71 -26.94 2.95
C GLN A 226 -10.75 -26.66 4.12
N VAL A 227 -10.98 -27.32 5.26
CA VAL A 227 -10.13 -27.23 6.46
C VAL A 227 -9.84 -28.64 6.97
N GLY A 228 -8.64 -29.15 6.70
CA GLY A 228 -8.31 -30.56 6.99
C GLY A 228 -9.27 -31.51 6.26
N SER A 229 -10.04 -32.31 6.99
CA SER A 229 -11.10 -33.17 6.45
C SER A 229 -12.49 -32.53 6.40
N GLU A 230 -12.68 -31.37 7.03
CA GLU A 230 -13.98 -30.68 7.08
C GLU A 230 -14.18 -29.83 5.82
N ARG A 231 -15.38 -29.92 5.22
CA ARG A 231 -15.80 -29.10 4.07
C ARG A 231 -16.86 -28.12 4.54
N LEU A 232 -16.57 -26.82 4.46
CA LEU A 232 -17.44 -25.75 4.91
C LEU A 232 -18.03 -25.03 3.69
N SER A 233 -19.32 -24.67 3.77
CA SER A 233 -20.00 -23.94 2.69
C SER A 233 -20.75 -22.75 3.25
N ALA A 234 -20.64 -21.62 2.56
CA ALA A 234 -21.38 -20.41 2.88
C ALA A 234 -21.70 -19.62 1.59
N PRO A 235 -22.76 -18.79 1.59
CA PRO A 235 -23.00 -17.86 0.49
C PRO A 235 -21.94 -16.75 0.40
N ALA A 236 -21.22 -16.48 1.50
CA ALA A 236 -20.14 -15.50 1.56
C ALA A 236 -18.91 -16.03 2.31
N VAL A 237 -17.72 -15.71 1.80
CA VAL A 237 -16.42 -15.95 2.43
C VAL A 237 -15.67 -14.62 2.53
N LEU A 238 -15.18 -14.27 3.72
CA LEU A 238 -14.32 -13.13 3.95
C LEU A 238 -12.87 -13.57 4.17
N LEU A 239 -11.98 -13.14 3.28
CA LEU A 239 -10.54 -13.27 3.42
C LEU A 239 -9.99 -12.11 4.25
N ALA A 240 -9.83 -12.36 5.55
CA ALA A 240 -9.19 -11.48 6.53
C ALA A 240 -7.78 -12.01 6.90
N THR A 241 -7.09 -12.62 5.94
CA THR A 241 -5.81 -13.34 6.12
C THR A 241 -4.59 -12.44 6.22
N GLY A 242 -4.77 -11.12 6.44
CA GLY A 242 -3.68 -10.18 6.62
C GLY A 242 -2.67 -10.26 5.47
N ALA A 243 -1.39 -10.41 5.81
CA ALA A 243 -0.30 -10.38 4.83
C ALA A 243 -0.32 -11.57 3.83
N TRP A 244 -1.05 -12.64 4.16
CA TRP A 244 -1.22 -13.82 3.31
C TRP A 244 -2.37 -13.68 2.30
N ALA A 245 -3.10 -12.56 2.33
CA ALA A 245 -4.22 -12.35 1.42
C ALA A 245 -3.80 -12.31 -0.05
N GLY A 246 -2.60 -11.79 -0.37
CA GLY A 246 -2.08 -11.82 -1.73
C GLY A 246 -1.95 -13.25 -2.26
N SER A 247 -1.20 -14.10 -1.55
CA SER A 247 -1.03 -15.51 -1.93
C SER A 247 -2.34 -16.29 -1.96
N ALA A 248 -3.30 -15.96 -1.09
CA ALA A 248 -4.62 -16.58 -1.12
C ALA A 248 -5.39 -16.21 -2.40
N LEU A 249 -5.38 -14.94 -2.79
CA LEU A 249 -6.03 -14.46 -4.01
C LEU A 249 -5.35 -15.02 -5.28
N ASP A 250 -4.01 -15.04 -5.31
CA ASP A 250 -3.24 -15.58 -6.44
C ASP A 250 -3.57 -17.07 -6.68
N ALA A 251 -3.73 -17.85 -5.62
CA ALA A 251 -4.13 -19.25 -5.69
C ALA A 251 -5.55 -19.45 -6.29
N MET A 252 -6.38 -18.41 -6.29
CA MET A 252 -7.70 -18.38 -6.93
C MET A 252 -7.66 -17.81 -8.36
N GLY A 253 -6.48 -17.48 -8.88
CA GLY A 253 -6.34 -16.77 -10.16
C GLY A 253 -6.82 -15.32 -10.11
N LEU A 254 -6.91 -14.73 -8.92
CA LEU A 254 -7.24 -13.33 -8.69
C LEU A 254 -5.97 -12.53 -8.39
N ASP A 255 -5.94 -11.24 -8.74
CA ASP A 255 -4.76 -10.39 -8.54
C ASP A 255 -4.53 -10.06 -7.06
N GLY A 256 -3.61 -10.79 -6.42
CA GLY A 256 -3.26 -10.67 -5.01
C GLY A 256 -2.23 -9.58 -4.70
N GLN A 257 -2.60 -8.30 -4.88
CA GLN A 257 -1.68 -7.15 -4.66
C GLN A 257 -1.41 -6.79 -3.19
N ILE A 258 -1.22 -7.79 -2.32
CA ILE A 258 -0.89 -7.62 -0.90
C ILE A 258 0.40 -8.35 -0.58
N ARG A 259 1.37 -7.61 -0.03
CA ARG A 259 2.67 -8.16 0.37
C ARG A 259 2.91 -8.02 1.87
N PRO A 260 3.69 -8.92 2.48
CA PRO A 260 4.13 -8.79 3.86
C PRO A 260 5.23 -7.72 4.00
N VAL A 261 5.13 -6.88 5.02
CA VAL A 261 6.21 -6.01 5.48
C VAL A 261 6.50 -6.30 6.93
N ARG A 262 7.70 -6.79 7.23
CA ARG A 262 8.10 -7.08 8.60
C ARG A 262 8.28 -5.80 9.39
N GLY A 263 7.70 -5.76 10.59
CA GLY A 263 8.00 -4.79 11.62
C GLY A 263 8.38 -5.48 12.93
N GLN A 264 9.51 -5.08 13.49
CA GLN A 264 10.00 -5.51 14.79
C GLN A 264 9.74 -4.40 15.81
N ILE A 265 9.18 -4.77 16.97
CA ILE A 265 8.97 -3.88 18.10
C ILE A 265 9.61 -4.46 19.36
N VAL A 266 10.08 -3.58 20.23
CA VAL A 266 10.77 -3.95 21.47
C VAL A 266 9.91 -3.55 22.66
N HIS A 267 9.81 -4.43 23.66
CA HIS A 267 9.19 -4.13 24.93
C HIS A 267 10.28 -3.98 26.01
N LEU A 268 10.23 -2.86 26.71
CA LEU A 268 11.16 -2.48 27.76
C LEU A 268 10.41 -2.35 29.11
N ARG A 269 11.14 -2.45 30.21
CA ARG A 269 10.64 -2.14 31.56
C ARG A 269 11.64 -1.26 32.29
N LEU A 270 11.17 -0.16 32.85
CA LEU A 270 11.93 0.65 33.79
C LEU A 270 11.65 0.16 35.22
N PRO A 271 12.69 -0.07 36.05
CA PRO A 271 12.49 -0.43 37.45
C PRO A 271 11.66 0.60 38.21
N GLY A 272 10.59 0.16 38.87
CA GLY A 272 9.79 1.01 39.78
C GLY A 272 8.92 2.08 39.12
N ALA A 273 8.84 2.14 37.79
CA ALA A 273 8.05 3.15 37.08
C ALA A 273 6.76 2.58 36.49
N ALA A 274 5.63 3.21 36.78
CA ALA A 274 4.39 2.98 36.05
C ALA A 274 4.50 3.65 34.66
N ALA A 275 4.23 2.90 33.60
CA ALA A 275 4.26 3.38 32.22
C ALA A 275 2.86 3.59 31.64
N GLY A 276 1.85 2.89 32.15
CA GLY A 276 0.53 2.79 31.52
C GLY A 276 -0.31 4.07 31.44
N GLY A 277 0.05 5.13 32.17
CA GLY A 277 -0.63 6.44 32.11
C GLY A 277 0.09 7.48 31.25
N ARG A 278 1.25 7.14 30.69
CA ARG A 278 2.04 8.07 29.90
C ARG A 278 1.41 8.27 28.51
N PRO A 279 1.40 9.49 27.96
CA PRO A 279 1.00 9.71 26.58
C PRO A 279 1.80 8.87 25.59
N VAL A 280 1.21 8.55 24.45
CA VAL A 280 1.97 8.04 23.31
C VAL A 280 2.98 9.10 22.87
N VAL A 281 4.18 8.73 22.46
CA VAL A 281 5.14 9.63 21.82
C VAL A 281 5.29 9.20 20.38
N ASN A 282 5.03 10.09 19.43
CA ASN A 282 5.33 9.88 18.01
C ASN A 282 6.36 10.90 17.55
N THR A 283 7.38 10.42 16.85
CA THR A 283 8.31 11.28 16.11
C THR A 283 7.69 11.67 14.77
N LEU A 284 8.20 12.72 14.13
CA LEU A 284 7.83 13.05 12.75
C LEU A 284 8.38 12.04 11.71
N GLY A 285 9.25 11.12 12.14
CA GLY A 285 9.68 9.95 11.39
C GLY A 285 8.89 8.68 11.76
N ALA A 286 9.48 7.51 11.54
CA ALA A 286 8.81 6.22 11.74
C ALA A 286 8.86 5.67 13.19
N GLY A 287 9.34 6.46 14.16
CA GLY A 287 9.57 6.03 15.54
C GLY A 287 8.48 6.45 16.52
N TYR A 288 8.17 5.58 17.48
CA TYR A 288 7.21 5.84 18.55
C TYR A 288 7.56 5.15 19.88
N LEU A 289 7.02 5.69 20.98
CA LEU A 289 7.02 5.11 22.32
C LEU A 289 5.59 5.07 22.87
N LEU A 290 5.23 4.03 23.60
CA LEU A 290 3.95 4.00 24.34
C LEU A 290 4.02 3.10 25.56
N GLY A 291 3.25 3.42 26.59
CA GLY A 291 3.24 2.68 27.85
C GLY A 291 1.99 1.82 28.05
N PHE A 292 2.19 0.62 28.58
CA PHE A 292 1.13 -0.27 29.08
C PHE A 292 1.51 -0.72 30.48
N ASP A 293 0.66 -0.50 31.47
CA ASP A 293 0.89 -0.93 32.87
C ASP A 293 2.34 -0.66 33.35
N ASP A 294 3.21 -1.66 33.33
CA ASP A 294 4.62 -1.66 33.75
C ASP A 294 5.65 -1.69 32.59
N ARG A 295 5.22 -1.70 31.33
CA ARG A 295 6.07 -1.84 30.14
C ARG A 295 5.98 -0.65 29.20
N ILE A 296 7.07 -0.37 28.51
CA ILE A 296 7.17 0.59 27.42
C ILE A 296 7.38 -0.19 26.13
N VAL A 297 6.62 0.12 25.10
CA VAL A 297 6.75 -0.43 23.76
C VAL A 297 7.45 0.60 22.89
N VAL A 298 8.43 0.14 22.12
CA VAL A 298 9.20 0.96 21.18
C VAL A 298 9.13 0.31 19.82
N GLY A 299 8.85 1.11 18.80
CA GLY A 299 8.77 0.58 17.45
C GLY A 299 8.82 1.66 16.37
N ALA A 300 8.89 1.28 15.10
CA ALA A 300 9.14 -0.09 14.63
C ALA A 300 10.02 -0.08 13.39
N THR A 301 10.67 -1.21 13.12
CA THR A 301 11.30 -1.40 11.80
C THR A 301 10.25 -1.52 10.69
N HIS A 302 10.74 -1.38 9.46
CA HIS A 302 9.99 -1.58 8.23
C HIS A 302 10.89 -2.28 7.22
N GLU A 303 10.66 -3.57 7.04
CA GLU A 303 11.57 -4.45 6.32
C GLU A 303 10.84 -5.22 5.23
N ASP A 304 11.40 -5.20 4.03
CA ASP A 304 10.96 -6.04 2.92
C ASP A 304 11.65 -7.41 3.04
N ALA A 305 11.07 -8.28 3.88
CA ALA A 305 11.65 -9.58 4.25
C ALA A 305 10.76 -10.76 3.82
N GLY A 306 9.78 -10.53 2.95
CA GLY A 306 8.76 -11.52 2.65
C GLY A 306 8.03 -11.97 3.92
N PHE A 307 7.80 -13.28 4.06
CA PHE A 307 7.12 -13.86 5.22
C PHE A 307 8.06 -14.26 6.38
N ASP A 308 9.33 -13.84 6.35
CA ASP A 308 10.26 -14.13 7.45
C ASP A 308 9.87 -13.35 8.71
N ALA A 309 9.31 -14.04 9.70
CA ALA A 309 8.88 -13.49 10.99
C ALA A 309 9.97 -13.54 12.09
N SER A 310 11.23 -13.76 11.73
CA SER A 310 12.35 -13.85 12.67
C SER A 310 12.69 -12.48 13.30
N VAL A 311 13.10 -12.51 14.57
CA VAL A 311 13.79 -11.36 15.18
C VAL A 311 15.22 -11.33 14.66
N THR A 312 15.69 -10.17 14.19
CA THR A 312 17.06 -10.00 13.69
C THR A 312 17.87 -9.11 14.63
N ALA A 313 19.16 -9.40 14.78
CA ALA A 313 20.08 -8.56 15.55
C ALA A 313 20.09 -7.11 15.06
N GLU A 314 20.11 -6.90 13.73
CA GLU A 314 20.12 -5.56 13.13
C GLU A 314 18.80 -4.79 13.40
N GLY A 315 17.65 -5.44 13.19
CA GLY A 315 16.35 -4.81 13.46
C GLY A 315 16.16 -4.44 14.93
N GLN A 316 16.56 -5.33 15.85
CA GLN A 316 16.54 -5.03 17.28
C GLN A 316 17.49 -3.88 17.63
N HIS A 317 18.71 -3.86 17.08
CA HIS A 317 19.66 -2.76 17.25
C HIS A 317 19.08 -1.43 16.73
N ARG A 318 18.48 -1.41 15.54
CA ARG A 318 17.86 -0.21 14.95
C ARG A 318 16.76 0.36 15.85
N VAL A 319 15.87 -0.49 16.38
CA VAL A 319 14.79 -0.05 17.28
C VAL A 319 15.34 0.49 18.59
N LEU A 320 16.30 -0.21 19.20
CA LEU A 320 16.92 0.21 20.45
C LEU A 320 17.72 1.51 20.28
N ALA A 321 18.49 1.65 19.20
CA ALA A 321 19.25 2.85 18.90
C ALA A 321 18.32 4.07 18.74
N ALA A 322 17.24 3.93 17.97
CA ALA A 322 16.24 4.98 17.83
C ALA A 322 15.55 5.32 19.17
N ALA A 323 15.24 4.29 19.98
CA ALA A 323 14.65 4.47 21.31
C ALA A 323 15.56 5.29 22.24
N LEU A 324 16.85 4.94 22.29
CA LEU A 324 17.83 5.56 23.19
C LEU A 324 18.26 6.94 22.72
N ASP A 325 18.24 7.20 21.41
CA ASP A 325 18.46 8.53 20.88
C ASP A 325 17.28 9.48 21.18
N LEU A 326 16.03 8.97 21.16
CA LEU A 326 14.84 9.75 21.52
C LEU A 326 14.68 9.92 23.04
N ALA A 327 14.88 8.83 23.80
CA ALA A 327 14.69 8.76 25.24
C ALA A 327 15.92 8.13 25.93
N PRO A 328 17.02 8.89 26.13
CA PRO A 328 18.25 8.40 26.74
C PRO A 328 18.05 7.80 28.14
N GLY A 329 17.02 8.25 28.87
CA GLY A 329 16.68 7.70 30.19
C GLY A 329 16.27 6.23 30.18
N LEU A 330 16.01 5.64 29.00
CA LEU A 330 15.74 4.21 28.83
C LEU A 330 17.01 3.34 28.82
N GLY A 331 18.22 3.92 28.94
CA GLY A 331 19.48 3.19 28.85
C GLY A 331 19.69 2.04 29.84
N THR A 332 18.97 2.05 30.97
CA THR A 332 19.01 0.98 31.99
C THR A 332 17.76 0.10 32.00
N ALA A 333 16.82 0.32 31.07
CA ALA A 333 15.59 -0.45 31.00
C ALA A 333 15.87 -1.92 30.68
N THR A 334 15.13 -2.83 31.32
CA THR A 334 15.19 -4.25 31.00
C THR A 334 14.51 -4.51 29.66
N LEU A 335 15.22 -5.13 28.73
CA LEU A 335 14.65 -5.69 27.51
C LEU A 335 13.80 -6.92 27.85
N LEU A 336 12.47 -6.80 27.74
CA LEU A 336 11.55 -7.89 28.07
C LEU A 336 11.38 -8.88 26.92
N GLN A 337 11.13 -8.37 25.71
CA GLN A 337 10.86 -9.17 24.52
C GLN A 337 10.97 -8.32 23.26
N THR A 338 11.09 -8.98 22.11
CA THR A 338 10.92 -8.39 20.78
C THR A 338 9.81 -9.14 20.07
N ARG A 339 8.81 -8.42 19.55
CA ARG A 339 7.72 -8.99 18.76
C ARG A 339 7.91 -8.66 17.29
N VAL A 340 7.47 -9.56 16.43
CA VAL A 340 7.53 -9.41 14.98
C VAL A 340 6.13 -9.56 14.40
N GLY A 341 5.75 -8.62 13.53
CA GLY A 341 4.49 -8.66 12.79
C GLY A 341 4.70 -8.36 11.32
N LEU A 342 4.05 -9.15 10.46
CA LEU A 342 4.01 -8.98 9.02
C LEU A 342 2.77 -8.14 8.68
N ARG A 343 3.01 -6.87 8.39
CA ARG A 343 1.94 -5.93 8.02
C ARG A 343 1.46 -6.29 6.62
N PRO A 344 0.15 -6.44 6.40
CA PRO A 344 -0.36 -6.53 5.04
C PRO A 344 -0.19 -5.17 4.40
N VAL A 345 0.46 -5.08 3.25
CA VAL A 345 0.62 -3.82 2.50
C VAL A 345 0.03 -3.99 1.11
N SER A 346 -1.02 -3.22 0.81
CA SER A 346 -1.62 -3.09 -0.52
C SER A 346 -0.80 -2.19 -1.44
N ARG A 347 -1.04 -2.28 -2.75
CA ARG A 347 -0.36 -1.47 -3.78
C ARG A 347 -0.48 0.04 -3.56
N ASP A 348 -1.70 0.54 -3.35
CA ASP A 348 -1.99 1.97 -3.15
C ASP A 348 -1.86 2.41 -1.68
N GLY A 349 -1.67 1.44 -0.78
CA GLY A 349 -1.53 1.66 0.63
C GLY A 349 -2.84 1.88 1.39
N LEU A 350 -3.99 1.81 0.72
CA LEU A 350 -5.31 1.87 1.33
C LEU A 350 -5.81 0.46 1.66
N PRO A 351 -6.67 0.30 2.68
CA PRO A 351 -7.35 -0.96 2.94
C PRO A 351 -8.06 -1.47 1.68
N SER A 352 -7.76 -2.71 1.29
CA SER A 352 -8.56 -3.48 0.33
C SER A 352 -9.75 -4.08 1.08
N VAL A 353 -10.94 -3.52 0.88
CA VAL A 353 -12.20 -4.00 1.48
C VAL A 353 -13.27 -4.11 0.40
N GLY A 354 -13.82 -5.31 0.20
CA GLY A 354 -14.91 -5.49 -0.77
C GLY A 354 -14.98 -6.90 -1.38
N ALA A 355 -15.94 -7.08 -2.29
CA ALA A 355 -16.04 -8.31 -3.09
C ALA A 355 -14.93 -8.36 -4.15
N VAL A 356 -14.32 -9.53 -4.31
CA VAL A 356 -13.27 -9.80 -5.33
C VAL A 356 -13.70 -10.88 -6.32
N ALA A 357 -14.70 -11.69 -5.96
CA ALA A 357 -15.41 -12.62 -6.83
C ALA A 357 -16.81 -12.89 -6.25
N ALA A 358 -17.64 -13.65 -6.97
CA ALA A 358 -18.97 -14.03 -6.47
C ALA A 358 -18.86 -14.78 -5.14
N GLY A 359 -19.41 -14.20 -4.07
CA GLY A 359 -19.37 -14.76 -2.72
C GLY A 359 -17.99 -14.71 -2.04
N ILE A 360 -16.96 -14.11 -2.64
CA ILE A 360 -15.63 -13.94 -2.03
C ILE A 360 -15.35 -12.47 -1.79
N HIS A 361 -15.04 -12.13 -0.55
CA HIS A 361 -14.73 -10.79 -0.09
C HIS A 361 -13.32 -10.75 0.53
N VAL A 362 -12.66 -9.59 0.50
CA VAL A 362 -11.37 -9.36 1.16
C VAL A 362 -11.47 -8.19 2.13
N ALA A 363 -10.68 -8.23 3.22
CA ALA A 363 -10.45 -7.10 4.11
C ALA A 363 -8.98 -7.12 4.61
N THR A 364 -8.08 -6.34 4.00
CA THR A 364 -6.61 -6.35 4.25
C THR A 364 -5.89 -5.12 3.66
N GLY A 365 -4.54 -5.06 3.67
CA GLY A 365 -3.71 -4.14 2.88
C GLY A 365 -3.56 -2.70 3.39
N LEU A 366 -2.52 -2.39 4.15
CA LEU A 366 -2.26 -1.07 4.78
C LEU A 366 -0.83 -0.55 4.47
N GLY A 367 -0.67 0.28 3.42
CA GLY A 367 0.37 1.33 3.26
C GLY A 367 1.81 0.97 2.79
N ALA A 368 2.40 1.64 1.76
CA ALA A 368 3.77 2.27 1.84
C ALA A 368 4.57 2.74 0.57
N MET A 369 4.23 2.45 -0.69
CA MET A 369 5.21 2.58 -1.81
C MET A 369 5.74 4.01 -2.10
N ILE A 370 4.87 5.02 -2.23
CA ILE A 370 5.31 6.40 -2.55
C ILE A 370 5.71 7.17 -1.26
N ASN A 371 4.99 6.95 -0.17
CA ASN A 371 5.03 7.84 0.99
C ASN A 371 5.90 7.34 2.15
N LYS A 372 6.57 6.19 2.01
CA LYS A 372 7.38 5.61 3.09
C LYS A 372 8.72 5.04 2.65
N TYR A 373 8.74 4.28 1.55
CA TYR A 373 10.01 3.76 1.04
C TYR A 373 10.78 4.82 0.25
N HIS A 374 10.10 5.88 -0.21
CA HIS A 374 10.67 6.93 -1.03
C HIS A 374 11.44 6.38 -2.26
N VAL A 375 11.05 5.20 -2.75
CA VAL A 375 11.71 4.52 -3.89
C VAL A 375 11.17 4.96 -5.25
N SER A 376 10.21 5.89 -5.27
CA SER A 376 9.71 6.55 -6.47
C SER A 376 9.53 8.05 -6.17
N PRO A 377 9.92 8.96 -7.08
CA PRO A 377 9.70 10.40 -6.90
C PRO A 377 8.22 10.77 -6.77
N THR A 378 7.92 11.82 -6.00
CA THR A 378 6.57 12.39 -5.90
C THR A 378 6.20 13.15 -7.17
N LEU A 379 4.90 13.37 -7.42
CA LEU A 379 4.45 14.18 -8.56
C LEU A 379 5.03 15.61 -8.53
N GLN A 380 5.21 16.19 -7.34
CA GLN A 380 5.84 17.50 -7.20
C GLN A 380 7.31 17.45 -7.63
N GLN A 381 8.06 16.44 -7.16
CA GLN A 381 9.47 16.28 -7.54
C GLN A 381 9.63 16.12 -9.05
N THR A 382 8.78 15.31 -9.70
CA THR A 382 8.81 15.15 -11.16
C THR A 382 8.29 16.35 -11.94
N THR A 383 7.60 17.29 -11.28
CA THR A 383 7.21 18.58 -11.86
C THR A 383 8.35 19.60 -11.74
N ASP A 384 9.05 19.62 -10.60
CA ASP A 384 10.10 20.59 -10.29
C ASP A 384 11.44 20.25 -10.95
N THR A 385 11.71 18.97 -11.18
CA THR A 385 12.93 18.50 -11.81
C THR A 385 12.60 17.46 -12.86
N ASP A 386 13.15 17.66 -14.05
CA ASP A 386 12.95 16.76 -15.16
C ASP A 386 13.46 15.33 -14.81
N PRO A 387 12.68 14.26 -15.09
CA PRO A 387 13.08 12.88 -14.79
C PRO A 387 14.39 12.43 -15.44
N GLU A 388 14.75 12.94 -16.62
CA GLU A 388 16.05 12.67 -17.24
C GLU A 388 17.17 13.30 -16.42
N ALA A 389 17.00 14.54 -15.96
CA ALA A 389 17.98 15.19 -15.10
C ALA A 389 18.14 14.44 -13.77
N MET A 390 17.07 13.86 -13.22
CA MET A 390 17.16 13.00 -12.05
C MET A 390 17.94 11.70 -12.33
N LEU A 391 17.71 11.07 -13.48
CA LEU A 391 18.41 9.84 -13.86
C LEU A 391 19.90 10.11 -14.13
N THR A 392 20.22 11.12 -14.95
CA THR A 392 21.59 11.48 -15.34
C THR A 392 22.39 12.14 -14.22
N SER A 393 21.75 12.48 -13.09
CA SER A 393 22.43 12.87 -11.84
C SER A 393 22.49 11.74 -10.80
N GLY A 394 22.00 10.55 -11.12
CA GLY A 394 22.00 9.38 -10.23
C GLY A 394 20.97 9.41 -9.10
N LYS A 395 19.97 10.30 -9.17
CA LYS A 395 18.91 10.44 -8.15
C LYS A 395 17.77 9.44 -8.32
N VAL A 396 17.58 8.92 -9.52
CA VAL A 396 16.58 7.88 -9.84
C VAL A 396 17.30 6.72 -10.51
N ALA A 397 16.91 5.49 -10.17
CA ALA A 397 17.57 4.27 -10.66
C ALA A 397 17.09 3.85 -12.06
N MET A 398 15.83 4.10 -12.40
CA MET A 398 15.24 3.71 -13.69
C MET A 398 14.17 4.73 -14.12
N ARG A 399 14.07 5.00 -15.43
CA ARG A 399 12.97 5.74 -16.03
C ARG A 399 12.55 5.09 -17.36
N TYR A 400 11.33 5.37 -17.81
CA TYR A 400 10.96 5.08 -19.20
C TYR A 400 11.63 6.09 -20.13
N CYS A 401 12.31 5.60 -21.17
CA CYS A 401 13.01 6.44 -22.14
C CYS A 401 12.56 6.13 -23.58
N GLY A 402 12.67 7.15 -24.44
CA GLY A 402 12.47 7.04 -25.88
C GLY A 402 13.78 6.70 -26.61
N SER A 403 13.66 6.21 -27.85
CA SER A 403 14.82 5.85 -28.68
C SER A 403 15.70 7.03 -29.10
N TRP A 404 15.23 8.28 -28.91
CA TRP A 404 15.96 9.50 -29.28
C TRP A 404 16.79 10.09 -28.11
N GLU A 405 16.51 9.66 -26.88
CA GLU A 405 17.10 10.22 -25.66
C GLU A 405 18.51 9.73 -25.32
N PRO A 406 19.00 8.55 -25.78
CA PRO A 406 20.36 8.09 -25.43
C PRO A 406 21.47 9.12 -25.72
N GLU A 407 21.36 9.89 -26.80
CA GLU A 407 22.32 10.95 -27.14
C GLU A 407 22.40 12.03 -26.04
N GLU A 408 21.24 12.47 -25.53
CA GLU A 408 21.13 13.48 -24.46
C GLU A 408 21.66 12.92 -23.13
N ILE A 409 21.36 11.66 -22.83
CA ILE A 409 21.87 10.95 -21.64
C ILE A 409 23.41 10.82 -21.70
N ALA A 410 23.98 10.47 -22.86
CA ALA A 410 25.42 10.33 -23.06
C ALA A 410 26.18 11.66 -23.09
N ALA A 411 25.49 12.77 -23.37
CA ALA A 411 26.07 14.10 -23.26
C ALA A 411 26.41 14.47 -21.81
N VAL A 412 25.73 13.84 -20.83
CA VAL A 412 26.06 13.96 -19.41
C VAL A 412 27.09 12.89 -19.02
N PRO A 413 28.27 13.26 -18.47
CA PRO A 413 29.32 12.29 -18.14
C PRO A 413 28.85 11.13 -17.24
N TYR A 414 27.98 11.40 -16.26
CA TYR A 414 27.41 10.35 -15.42
C TYR A 414 26.50 9.42 -16.21
N GLY A 415 25.65 9.96 -17.09
CA GLY A 415 24.74 9.17 -17.90
C GLY A 415 25.45 8.29 -18.92
N LYS A 416 26.54 8.78 -19.53
CA LYS A 416 27.40 7.98 -20.41
C LYS A 416 28.06 6.79 -19.71
N ALA A 417 28.40 6.95 -18.43
CA ALA A 417 29.23 5.98 -17.71
C ALA A 417 28.45 4.97 -16.85
N ASN A 418 27.21 5.29 -16.43
CA ASN A 418 26.51 4.53 -15.38
C ASN A 418 25.08 4.09 -15.74
N ILE A 419 24.56 4.49 -16.90
CA ILE A 419 23.21 4.14 -17.33
C ILE A 419 23.30 3.15 -18.49
N ASP A 420 22.33 2.25 -18.58
CA ASP A 420 22.13 1.39 -19.73
C ASP A 420 20.62 1.22 -20.00
N ILE A 421 20.27 0.60 -21.11
CA ILE A 421 18.91 0.47 -21.62
C ILE A 421 18.44 -0.96 -21.42
N ALA A 422 17.28 -1.12 -20.79
CA ALA A 422 16.63 -2.40 -20.58
C ALA A 422 15.29 -2.45 -21.34
N PRO A 423 14.85 -3.65 -21.80
CA PRO A 423 13.52 -3.78 -22.36
C PRO A 423 12.45 -3.46 -21.32
N LEU A 424 11.34 -2.91 -21.80
CA LEU A 424 10.14 -2.71 -20.97
C LEU A 424 9.70 -4.05 -20.38
N PRO A 425 9.29 -4.05 -19.09
CA PRO A 425 8.83 -5.27 -18.44
C PRO A 425 7.60 -5.82 -19.17
N THR A 426 7.50 -7.15 -19.21
CA THR A 426 6.30 -7.81 -19.72
C THR A 426 5.16 -7.62 -18.73
N GLY A 427 4.00 -7.19 -19.23
CA GLY A 427 2.77 -7.07 -18.45
C GLY A 427 2.25 -8.43 -17.97
N PRO A 428 1.29 -8.45 -17.02
CA PRO A 428 0.75 -9.67 -16.43
C PRO A 428 0.16 -10.66 -17.44
N ALA A 429 -0.31 -10.17 -18.59
CA ALA A 429 -0.85 -11.00 -19.68
C ALA A 429 0.21 -11.47 -20.68
N GLY A 430 1.50 -11.30 -20.38
CA GLY A 430 2.59 -11.66 -21.30
C GLY A 430 2.80 -10.65 -22.44
N ASN A 431 2.01 -9.58 -22.47
CA ASN A 431 2.09 -8.52 -23.48
C ASN A 431 3.11 -7.45 -23.11
N ARG A 432 3.68 -6.79 -24.12
CA ARG A 432 4.50 -5.60 -23.95
C ARG A 432 3.85 -4.48 -24.73
N ASP A 433 2.85 -3.83 -24.12
CA ASP A 433 2.10 -2.77 -24.77
C ASP A 433 2.93 -1.48 -24.76
N PHE A 434 3.54 -1.14 -25.88
CA PHE A 434 4.16 0.15 -26.11
C PHE A 434 4.03 0.55 -27.58
N TYR A 435 4.19 1.84 -27.81
CA TYR A 435 3.97 2.43 -29.11
C TYR A 435 5.28 2.73 -29.82
N SER A 436 5.33 2.47 -31.12
CA SER A 436 6.34 3.01 -32.03
C SER A 436 5.76 4.24 -32.75
N ASN A 437 6.50 5.33 -32.81
CA ASN A 437 6.13 6.51 -33.60
C ASN A 437 7.04 6.66 -34.81
N GLY A 438 6.66 7.53 -35.74
CA GLY A 438 7.41 7.82 -36.95
C GLY A 438 7.47 9.31 -37.23
N LEU A 439 8.51 9.72 -37.95
CA LEU A 439 8.69 11.11 -38.39
C LEU A 439 8.32 11.23 -39.87
N ALA A 440 7.65 12.32 -40.23
CA ALA A 440 7.34 12.66 -41.61
C ALA A 440 7.95 14.03 -41.97
N ASN A 441 8.60 14.10 -43.12
CA ASN A 441 9.11 15.36 -43.65
C ASN A 441 7.98 16.09 -44.38
N VAL A 442 7.72 17.34 -44.00
CA VAL A 442 6.66 18.17 -44.59
C VAL A 442 7.21 19.51 -45.06
N ILE A 443 6.63 20.05 -46.13
CA ILE A 443 6.96 21.38 -46.64
C ILE A 443 5.83 22.33 -46.27
N ALA A 444 6.16 23.44 -45.62
CA ALA A 444 5.19 24.49 -45.35
C ALA A 444 4.62 25.03 -46.67
N ALA A 445 3.30 24.97 -46.84
CA ALA A 445 2.62 25.41 -48.06
C ALA A 445 2.87 26.90 -48.43
N LYS A 446 3.26 27.71 -47.43
CA LYS A 446 3.54 29.15 -47.59
C LYS A 446 5.05 29.47 -47.69
N THR A 447 5.90 28.46 -47.91
CA THR A 447 7.35 28.69 -48.03
C THR A 447 7.66 29.67 -49.16
N LYS A 448 8.62 30.57 -48.93
CA LYS A 448 9.13 31.48 -49.96
C LYS A 448 10.09 30.78 -50.93
N HIS A 449 10.49 29.54 -50.62
CA HIS A 449 11.50 28.75 -51.33
C HIS A 449 11.00 27.32 -51.61
N PRO A 450 9.93 27.14 -52.41
CA PRO A 450 9.28 25.84 -52.58
C PRO A 450 10.18 24.82 -53.29
N GLN A 451 10.99 25.26 -54.26
CA GLN A 451 11.87 24.36 -55.00
C GLN A 451 13.03 23.87 -54.13
N GLN A 452 13.71 24.77 -53.40
CA GLN A 452 14.78 24.39 -52.49
C GLN A 452 14.26 23.51 -51.34
N ALA A 453 13.07 23.81 -50.82
CA ALA A 453 12.44 22.98 -49.80
C ALA A 453 12.12 21.58 -50.33
N TRP A 454 11.66 21.47 -51.59
CA TRP A 454 11.41 20.18 -52.24
C TRP A 454 12.69 19.37 -52.42
N GLU A 455 13.75 19.99 -52.95
CA GLU A 455 15.06 19.34 -53.10
C GLU A 455 15.61 18.85 -51.75
N PHE A 456 15.44 19.65 -50.69
CA PHE A 456 15.86 19.24 -49.35
C PHE A 456 15.04 18.08 -48.80
N VAL A 457 13.71 18.09 -48.95
CA VAL A 457 12.86 16.96 -48.51
C VAL A 457 13.15 15.69 -49.32
N GLN A 458 13.45 15.79 -50.61
CA GLN A 458 13.92 14.66 -51.42
C GLN A 458 15.23 14.08 -50.87
N PHE A 459 16.16 14.95 -50.46
CA PHE A 459 17.36 14.50 -49.77
C PHE A 459 17.03 13.81 -48.44
N LEU A 460 16.19 14.41 -47.58
CA LEU A 460 15.80 13.82 -46.29
C LEU A 460 15.10 12.46 -46.43
N GLY A 461 14.38 12.23 -47.54
CA GLY A 461 13.77 10.93 -47.86
C GLY A 461 14.74 9.91 -48.47
N SER A 462 15.97 10.30 -48.81
CA SER A 462 16.94 9.42 -49.47
C SER A 462 17.58 8.43 -48.51
N LYS A 463 18.07 7.30 -49.05
CA LYS A 463 18.86 6.33 -48.28
C LYS A 463 20.07 6.99 -47.60
N ARG A 464 20.74 7.91 -48.30
CA ARG A 464 21.90 8.63 -47.79
C ARG A 464 21.57 9.44 -46.54
N ALA A 465 20.42 10.14 -46.50
CA ALA A 465 20.02 10.89 -45.31
C ALA A 465 19.65 9.96 -44.16
N ALA A 466 19.00 8.83 -44.45
CA ALA A 466 18.69 7.82 -43.44
C ALA A 466 19.96 7.19 -42.84
N GLU A 467 20.99 6.91 -43.66
CA GLU A 467 22.31 6.45 -43.20
C GLU A 467 22.98 7.49 -42.29
N ILE A 468 22.92 8.78 -42.68
CA ILE A 468 23.45 9.88 -41.85
C ILE A 468 22.74 9.91 -40.49
N GLN A 469 21.41 9.87 -40.47
CA GLN A 469 20.62 9.91 -39.23
C GLN A 469 20.81 8.66 -38.36
N ALA A 470 20.96 7.48 -38.96
CA ALA A 470 21.20 6.25 -38.21
C ALA A 470 22.46 6.35 -37.35
N THR A 471 23.51 6.98 -37.88
CA THR A 471 24.81 7.09 -37.19
C THR A 471 24.79 8.05 -35.99
N THR A 472 23.74 8.85 -35.80
CA THR A 472 23.61 9.72 -34.62
C THR A 472 23.05 8.98 -33.40
N GLY A 473 22.41 7.82 -33.61
CA GLY A 473 21.74 7.08 -32.53
C GLY A 473 20.38 7.65 -32.13
N THR A 474 19.85 8.63 -32.87
CA THR A 474 18.60 9.33 -32.53
C THR A 474 17.38 8.77 -33.28
N VAL A 475 17.57 8.33 -34.53
CA VAL A 475 16.47 7.90 -35.41
C VAL A 475 16.75 6.51 -35.96
N ILE A 476 15.80 5.59 -35.77
CA ILE A 476 15.83 4.26 -36.38
C ILE A 476 15.38 4.38 -37.86
N PRO A 477 16.22 4.05 -38.85
CA PRO A 477 15.86 4.19 -40.26
C PRO A 477 14.68 3.31 -40.67
N ALA A 478 13.77 3.88 -41.47
CA ALA A 478 12.66 3.14 -42.08
C ALA A 478 13.11 2.18 -43.21
N TYR A 479 14.35 2.30 -43.70
CA TYR A 479 14.92 1.42 -44.71
C TYR A 479 15.23 0.04 -44.11
N LYS A 480 14.64 -1.02 -44.69
CA LYS A 480 14.88 -2.40 -44.24
C LYS A 480 16.36 -2.74 -44.27
N GLY A 481 16.87 -3.26 -43.15
CA GLY A 481 18.28 -3.66 -43.00
C GLY A 481 19.21 -2.54 -42.53
N GLU A 482 18.74 -1.30 -42.40
CA GLU A 482 19.59 -0.14 -42.04
C GLU A 482 19.58 0.20 -40.54
N ALA A 483 18.79 -0.52 -39.72
CA ALA A 483 18.79 -0.34 -38.26
C ALA A 483 20.12 -0.75 -37.59
N THR A 484 20.98 -1.50 -38.28
CA THR A 484 22.29 -1.91 -37.74
C THR A 484 23.19 -0.71 -37.43
N ALA A 485 23.15 0.34 -38.27
CA ALA A 485 23.92 1.55 -38.01
C ALA A 485 23.45 2.25 -36.72
N TYR A 486 22.14 2.30 -36.48
CA TYR A 486 21.55 2.81 -35.24
C TYR A 486 22.00 2.00 -34.01
N THR A 487 21.91 0.66 -34.06
CA THR A 487 22.31 -0.19 -32.91
C THR A 487 23.79 -0.09 -32.55
N LYS A 488 24.63 0.45 -33.44
CA LYS A 488 26.07 0.61 -33.24
C LYS A 488 26.49 2.07 -33.02
N ALA A 489 25.56 3.02 -33.14
CA ALA A 489 25.87 4.44 -33.06
C ALA A 489 26.39 4.85 -31.67
N MET A 490 25.87 4.19 -30.62
CA MET A 490 26.19 4.48 -29.22
C MET A 490 26.65 3.20 -28.52
N PRO A 491 27.93 2.82 -28.66
CA PRO A 491 28.46 1.56 -28.13
C PRO A 491 28.44 1.45 -26.60
N GLU A 492 28.24 2.57 -25.90
CA GLU A 492 28.04 2.61 -24.45
C GLU A 492 26.70 2.05 -23.96
N TYR A 493 25.70 1.88 -24.83
CA TYR A 493 24.35 1.43 -24.46
C TYR A 493 23.87 0.23 -25.28
N ASP A 494 22.95 -0.57 -24.72
CA ASP A 494 22.25 -1.64 -25.44
C ASP A 494 21.13 -1.10 -26.37
N MET A 495 21.54 -0.40 -27.42
CA MET A 495 20.64 0.19 -28.42
C MET A 495 19.84 -0.84 -29.21
N LYS A 496 20.24 -2.13 -29.16
CA LYS A 496 19.52 -3.23 -29.82
C LYS A 496 18.14 -3.44 -29.22
N VAL A 497 17.96 -3.12 -27.94
CA VAL A 497 16.68 -3.22 -27.22
C VAL A 497 15.55 -2.53 -27.99
N PHE A 498 15.77 -1.30 -28.48
CA PHE A 498 14.73 -0.55 -29.20
C PHE A 498 14.34 -1.23 -30.53
N VAL A 499 15.31 -1.79 -31.26
CA VAL A 499 15.06 -2.45 -32.56
C VAL A 499 14.37 -3.79 -32.35
N ASP A 500 14.77 -4.56 -31.34
CA ASP A 500 14.12 -5.82 -31.00
C ASP A 500 12.67 -5.60 -30.55
N GLN A 501 12.43 -4.49 -29.85
CA GLN A 501 11.10 -4.10 -29.39
C GLN A 501 10.13 -3.78 -30.52
N LEU A 502 10.59 -3.26 -31.67
CA LEU A 502 9.71 -2.97 -32.80
C LEU A 502 8.93 -4.18 -33.33
N GLN A 503 9.37 -5.41 -33.06
CA GLN A 503 8.67 -6.64 -33.49
C GLN A 503 7.29 -6.83 -32.84
N TYR A 504 7.07 -6.20 -31.68
CA TYR A 504 5.86 -6.31 -30.88
C TYR A 504 5.34 -4.94 -30.45
N ALA A 505 5.83 -3.86 -31.07
CA ALA A 505 5.33 -2.52 -30.86
C ALA A 505 4.07 -2.28 -31.70
N GLU A 506 3.12 -1.52 -31.14
CA GLU A 506 1.97 -1.04 -31.90
C GLU A 506 2.28 0.36 -32.48
N PRO A 507 1.75 0.74 -33.65
CA PRO A 507 1.86 2.11 -34.13
C PRO A 507 1.23 3.09 -33.14
N PHE A 508 1.91 4.21 -32.88
CA PHE A 508 1.36 5.28 -32.04
C PHE A 508 0.06 5.79 -32.66
N PRO A 509 -1.06 5.81 -31.91
CA PRO A 509 -2.35 6.25 -32.45
C PRO A 509 -2.25 7.70 -32.94
N SER A 510 -2.49 7.90 -34.23
CA SER A 510 -2.52 9.23 -34.85
C SER A 510 -3.87 9.49 -35.50
N SER A 511 -4.48 10.63 -35.18
CA SER A 511 -5.79 11.07 -35.66
C SER A 511 -5.79 12.59 -35.92
N LEU A 512 -6.83 13.12 -36.57
CA LEU A 512 -6.94 14.57 -36.83
C LEU A 512 -6.94 15.39 -35.54
N GLN A 513 -7.46 14.82 -34.44
CA GLN A 513 -7.56 15.45 -33.13
C GLN A 513 -6.60 14.84 -32.10
N THR A 514 -5.45 14.30 -32.54
CA THR A 514 -4.41 13.73 -31.66
C THR A 514 -4.13 14.60 -30.43
N ALA A 515 -3.94 15.90 -30.64
CA ALA A 515 -3.67 16.85 -29.56
C ALA A 515 -4.83 16.92 -28.55
N THR A 516 -6.08 17.00 -29.01
CA THR A 516 -7.26 17.15 -28.17
C THR A 516 -7.41 16.01 -27.17
N TRP A 517 -7.37 14.76 -27.65
CA TRP A 517 -7.58 13.62 -26.78
C TRP A 517 -6.33 13.31 -25.94
N ARG A 518 -5.13 13.62 -26.44
CA ARG A 518 -3.89 13.47 -25.67
C ARG A 518 -3.83 14.46 -24.52
N ASP A 519 -4.15 15.72 -24.75
CA ASP A 519 -4.13 16.75 -23.70
C ASP A 519 -5.19 16.44 -22.63
N TYR A 520 -6.37 15.95 -23.05
CA TYR A 520 -7.36 15.41 -22.13
C TYR A 520 -6.81 14.24 -21.31
N ALA A 521 -6.19 13.25 -21.96
CA ALA A 521 -5.59 12.11 -21.29
C ALA A 521 -4.56 12.57 -20.24
N THR A 522 -3.63 13.45 -20.61
CA THR A 522 -2.62 14.02 -19.71
C THR A 522 -3.26 14.71 -18.49
N GLN A 523 -4.31 15.51 -18.71
CA GLN A 523 -5.03 16.19 -17.62
C GLN A 523 -5.75 15.20 -16.71
N GLN A 524 -6.43 14.19 -17.25
CA GLN A 524 -7.14 13.22 -16.42
C GLN A 524 -6.18 12.28 -15.68
N PHE A 525 -5.06 11.88 -16.29
CA PHE A 525 -4.05 11.07 -15.60
C PHE A 525 -3.40 11.80 -14.43
N ALA A 526 -3.39 13.15 -14.40
CA ALA A 526 -3.03 13.89 -13.20
C ALA A 526 -3.94 13.57 -12.00
N ASN A 527 -5.23 13.26 -12.22
CA ASN A 527 -6.12 12.78 -11.15
C ASN A 527 -5.69 11.41 -10.62
N ALA A 528 -5.20 10.52 -11.49
CA ALA A 528 -4.64 9.25 -11.05
C ALA A 528 -3.34 9.43 -10.23
N TRP A 529 -2.46 10.32 -10.69
CA TRP A 529 -1.16 10.57 -10.01
C TRP A 529 -1.30 11.35 -8.70
N THR A 530 -2.35 12.16 -8.57
CA THR A 530 -2.73 12.84 -7.32
C THR A 530 -3.66 12.02 -6.43
N GLY A 531 -4.10 10.84 -6.89
CA GLY A 531 -5.00 9.95 -6.14
C GLY A 531 -6.46 10.40 -6.07
N LYS A 532 -6.89 11.36 -6.90
CA LYS A 532 -8.29 11.81 -7.03
C LYS A 532 -9.20 10.80 -7.76
N SER A 533 -8.63 9.91 -8.55
CA SER A 533 -9.31 8.81 -9.25
C SER A 533 -8.37 7.62 -9.39
N THR A 534 -8.87 6.40 -9.59
CA THR A 534 -7.97 5.26 -9.80
C THR A 534 -7.36 5.31 -11.21
N VAL A 535 -6.19 4.69 -11.41
CA VAL A 535 -5.59 4.56 -12.76
C VAL A 535 -6.56 3.87 -13.72
N ALA A 536 -7.31 2.86 -13.24
CA ALA A 536 -8.29 2.14 -14.05
C ALA A 536 -9.48 3.03 -14.44
N ASP A 537 -10.05 3.78 -13.50
CA ASP A 537 -11.18 4.68 -13.78
C ASP A 537 -10.77 5.76 -14.76
N VAL A 538 -9.62 6.39 -14.54
CA VAL A 538 -9.08 7.40 -15.46
C VAL A 538 -8.78 6.79 -16.82
N ALA A 539 -8.18 5.60 -16.88
CA ALA A 539 -7.91 4.94 -18.16
C ALA A 539 -9.22 4.61 -18.90
N HIS A 540 -10.26 4.16 -18.21
CA HIS A 540 -11.57 3.91 -18.81
C HIS A 540 -12.26 5.20 -19.27
N GLU A 541 -12.19 6.27 -18.48
CA GLU A 541 -12.72 7.59 -18.83
C GLU A 541 -12.00 8.15 -20.07
N VAL A 542 -10.68 8.14 -20.05
CA VAL A 542 -9.82 8.58 -21.16
C VAL A 542 -10.10 7.74 -22.39
N ALA A 543 -10.18 6.42 -22.27
CA ALA A 543 -10.50 5.53 -23.40
C ALA A 543 -11.90 5.81 -23.98
N ALA A 544 -12.91 5.98 -23.12
CA ALA A 544 -14.27 6.30 -23.56
C ALA A 544 -14.31 7.65 -24.29
N ARG A 545 -13.61 8.66 -23.76
CA ARG A 545 -13.51 9.97 -24.40
C ARG A 545 -12.75 9.92 -25.71
N MET A 546 -11.58 9.26 -25.73
CA MET A 546 -10.77 9.05 -26.93
C MET A 546 -11.59 8.37 -28.04
N ASN A 547 -12.30 7.28 -27.71
CA ASN A 547 -13.14 6.57 -28.68
C ASN A 547 -14.25 7.46 -29.24
N LYS A 548 -14.87 8.30 -28.40
CA LYS A 548 -15.87 9.27 -28.84
C LYS A 548 -15.29 10.34 -29.76
N ASP A 549 -14.13 10.90 -29.41
CA ASP A 549 -13.47 11.94 -30.20
C ASP A 549 -13.02 11.37 -31.56
N LEU A 550 -12.47 10.16 -31.58
CA LEU A 550 -12.12 9.43 -32.80
C LEU A 550 -13.34 9.14 -33.68
N ALA A 551 -14.48 8.71 -33.10
CA ALA A 551 -15.71 8.46 -33.86
C ALA A 551 -16.31 9.73 -34.49
N ALA A 552 -15.97 10.92 -33.96
CA ALA A 552 -16.41 12.20 -34.49
C ALA A 552 -15.52 12.71 -35.64
N GLU A 553 -14.34 12.11 -35.85
CA GLU A 553 -13.48 12.44 -36.98
C GLU A 553 -14.11 11.91 -38.27
N LYS A 554 -14.57 12.82 -39.13
CA LYS A 554 -14.97 12.50 -40.50
C LYS A 554 -13.72 12.49 -41.38
N PRO A 555 -13.60 11.55 -42.34
CA PRO A 555 -12.46 11.48 -43.25
C PRO A 555 -12.29 12.73 -44.11
#